data_AF-A0A961F3B0-F1
#
_entry.id   AF-A0A961F3B0-F1
#
_cell.length_a   1.000
_cell.length_b   1.000
_cell.length_c   1.000
_cell.angle_alpha   90.00
_cell.angle_beta   90.00
_cell.angle_gamma   90.00
#
_symmetry.space_group_name_H-M   'P 1'
#
loop_
_entity.id
_entity.type
_entity.pdbx_description
1 polymer ?
#
loop_
_entity_poly.entity_id
_entity_poly.type
_entity_poly.pdbx_seq_one_letter_code
_entity_poly.pdbx_strand_id
1 'polypeptide(L)' 'MGIAGFMLAYKRVWEGRDSAGFAALFTAHGRYHNTPFAVQEGPEQLRAYWDRIQLQRDIALTYEVLSETDT' A
#
# COMPACT_ATOMS: atom_id res chain seq x y z
N MET A 1 10.08 1.56 10.13
CA MET A 1 9.22 0.35 10.10
C MET A 1 9.92 -0.67 9.22
N GLY A 2 10.14 -1.89 9.71
CA GLY A 2 10.69 -2.99 8.90
C GLY A 2 9.68 -3.54 7.90
N ILE A 3 10.10 -4.47 7.04
CA ILE A 3 9.24 -5.00 5.96
C ILE A 3 8.06 -5.80 6.52
N ALA A 4 8.26 -6.56 7.61
CA ALA A 4 7.17 -7.31 8.23
C ALA A 4 6.04 -6.39 8.72
N GLY A 5 6.41 -5.28 9.38
CA GLY A 5 5.46 -4.27 9.84
C GLY A 5 4.76 -3.54 8.69
N PHE A 6 5.50 -3.23 7.62
CA PHE A 6 4.93 -2.61 6.42
C PHE A 6 3.88 -3.53 5.78
N MET A 7 4.20 -4.81 5.58
CA MET A 7 3.29 -5.76 4.92
C MET A 7 2.03 -6.05 5.75
N LEU A 8 2.15 -6.08 7.08
CA LEU A 8 0.99 -6.20 7.97
C LEU A 8 0.07 -4.98 7.85
N ALA A 9 0.63 -3.77 7.85
CA ALA A 9 -0.14 -2.55 7.66
C ALA A 9 -0.74 -2.44 6.25
N TYR A 10 0.00 -2.88 5.23
CA TYR A 10 -0.45 -2.95 3.84
C TYR A 10 -1.65 -3.89 3.68
N LYS A 11 -1.60 -5.08 4.29
CA LYS A 11 -2.75 -6.00 4.35
C LYS A 11 -3.96 -5.32 4.98
N ARG A 12 -3.80 -4.70 6.16
CA ARG A 12 -4.90 -4.02 6.87
C ARG A 12 -5.60 -2.98 6.00
N VAL A 13 -4.83 -2.12 5.31
CA VAL A 13 -5.43 -1.04 4.52
C VAL A 13 -6.17 -1.57 3.31
N TRP A 14 -5.66 -2.61 2.65
CA TRP A 14 -6.31 -3.22 1.49
C TRP A 14 -7.59 -3.95 1.86
N GLU A 15 -7.56 -4.82 2.87
CA GLU A 15 -8.75 -5.57 3.30
C GLU A 15 -9.80 -4.65 3.93
N GLY A 16 -9.37 -3.59 4.63
CA GLY A 16 -10.23 -2.57 5.21
C GLY A 16 -10.69 -1.49 4.21
N ARG A 17 -10.18 -1.47 2.98
CA ARG A 17 -10.44 -0.43 1.96
C ARG A 17 -10.13 1.00 2.43
N ASP A 18 -9.11 1.15 3.26
CA ASP A 18 -8.74 2.41 3.94
C ASP A 18 -7.77 3.27 3.10
N SER A 19 -8.33 4.25 2.37
CA SER A 19 -7.55 5.13 1.48
C SER A 19 -6.57 6.05 2.22
N ALA A 20 -6.99 6.58 3.36
CA ALA A 20 -6.16 7.46 4.17
C ALA A 20 -5.01 6.66 4.80
N GLY A 21 -5.31 5.46 5.29
CA GLY A 21 -4.31 4.53 5.81
C GLY A 21 -3.31 4.10 4.75
N PHE A 22 -3.74 3.83 3.52
CA PHE A 22 -2.84 3.49 2.41
C PHE A 22 -1.83 4.60 2.13
N ALA A 23 -2.29 5.84 1.95
CA ALA A 23 -1.40 6.97 1.70
C ALA A 23 -0.42 7.22 2.86
N ALA A 24 -0.83 6.94 4.10
CA ALA A 24 0.01 7.07 5.29
C ALA A 24 1.12 6.01 5.42
N LEU A 25 1.10 4.95 4.60
CA LEU A 25 2.21 3.97 4.56
C LEU A 25 3.48 4.53 3.93
N PHE A 26 3.37 5.63 3.19
CA PHE A 26 4.42 6.21 2.38
C PHE A 26 5.01 7.46 3.03
N THR A 27 6.28 7.74 2.73
CA THR A 27 6.88 9.05 3.03
C THR A 27 6.22 10.14 2.17
N ALA A 28 6.48 11.42 2.49
CA ALA A 28 5.90 12.55 1.76
C ALA A 28 6.16 12.51 0.23
N HIS A 29 7.26 11.90 -0.20
CA HIS A 29 7.65 11.71 -1.60
C HIS A 29 7.68 10.23 -2.01
N GLY A 30 6.99 9.37 -1.27
CA GLY A 30 6.93 7.95 -1.57
C GLY A 30 6.29 7.70 -2.94
N ARG A 31 6.80 6.69 -3.64
CA ARG A 31 6.33 6.28 -4.96
C ARG A 31 5.70 4.90 -4.87
N TYR A 32 4.53 4.78 -5.45
CA TYR A 32 3.85 3.49 -5.59
C TYR A 32 3.80 3.11 -7.06
N HIS A 33 4.30 1.91 -7.34
CA HIS A 33 4.32 1.31 -8.67
C HIS A 33 3.46 0.05 -8.63
N ASN A 34 2.17 0.19 -8.93
CA ASN A 34 1.25 -0.96 -8.99
C ASN A 34 1.48 -1.80 -10.26
N THR A 35 2.07 -1.20 -11.29
CA THR A 35 2.67 -1.87 -12.45
C THR A 35 4.04 -1.25 -12.69
N PRO A 36 4.94 -1.90 -13.46
CA PRO A 36 6.23 -1.30 -13.80
C PRO A 36 6.13 0.04 -14.56
N PHE A 37 5.00 0.35 -15.18
CA PHE A 37 4.83 1.51 -16.06
C PHE A 37 3.98 2.64 -15.46
N ALA A 38 3.27 2.38 -14.35
CA ALA A 38 2.43 3.36 -13.70
C ALA A 38 3.04 3.75 -12.35
N VAL A 39 3.09 5.06 -12.07
CA VAL A 39 3.59 5.59 -10.80
C VAL A 39 2.60 6.57 -10.19
N GLN A 40 2.47 6.52 -8.86
CA GLN A 40 1.83 7.54 -8.05
C GLN A 40 2.86 8.08 -7.07
N GLU A 41 3.05 9.40 -7.06
CA GLU A 41 3.99 10.07 -6.19
C GLU A 41 3.27 10.96 -5.17
N GLY A 42 3.57 10.72 -3.90
CA GLY A 42 3.05 11.50 -2.78
C GLY A 42 1.59 11.24 -2.41
N PRO A 43 1.14 11.76 -1.25
CA PRO A 43 -0.13 11.38 -0.64
C PRO A 43 -1.38 11.66 -1.49
N GLU A 44 -1.36 12.73 -2.29
CA GLU A 44 -2.49 13.11 -3.15
C GLU A 44 -2.72 12.07 -4.26
N GLN A 45 -1.69 11.72 -5.02
CA GLN A 45 -1.80 10.74 -6.10
C GLN A 45 -2.09 9.33 -5.57
N LEU A 46 -1.53 8.98 -4.39
CA LEU A 46 -1.81 7.70 -3.72
C LEU A 46 -3.28 7.58 -3.32
N ARG A 47 -3.90 8.64 -2.80
CA ARG A 47 -5.33 8.67 -2.49
C ARG A 47 -6.18 8.57 -3.76
N ALA A 48 -5.83 9.33 -4.81
CA ALA A 48 -6.57 9.30 -6.08
C ALA A 48 -6.50 7.93 -6.77
N TYR A 49 -5.37 7.23 -6.69
CA TYR A 49 -5.28 5.85 -7.17
C TYR A 49 -6.26 4.90 -6.45
N TRP A 50 -6.45 5.11 -5.14
CA TRP A 50 -7.31 4.29 -4.32
C TRP A 50 -8.78 4.34 -4.74
N ASP A 51 -9.25 5.41 -5.38
CA ASP A 51 -10.63 5.52 -5.85
C ASP A 51 -11.02 4.34 -6.76
N ARG A 52 -10.05 3.78 -7.50
CA ARG A 52 -10.26 2.57 -8.34
C ARG A 52 -10.47 1.31 -7.51
N ILE A 53 -9.90 1.24 -6.31
CA ILE A 53 -9.97 0.09 -5.41
C ILE A 53 -11.31 0.07 -4.66
N GLN A 54 -11.99 1.21 -4.49
CA GLN A 54 -13.29 1.27 -3.82
C GLN A 54 -14.38 0.43 -4.49
N LEU A 55 -14.23 0.12 -5.78
CA LEU A 55 -15.15 -0.75 -6.53
C LEU A 55 -14.99 -2.24 -6.18
N GLN A 56 -13.88 -2.61 -5.55
CA GLN A 56 -13.59 -3.98 -5.13
C GLN A 56 -14.20 -4.25 -3.74
N ARG A 57 -14.64 -5.49 -3.53
CA ARG A 57 -15.21 -5.98 -2.28
C ARG A 57 -14.54 -7.30 -1.91
N ASP A 58 -14.63 -7.65 -0.64
CA ASP A 58 -14.15 -8.94 -0.11
C ASP A 58 -12.67 -9.21 -0.44
N ILE A 59 -11.86 -8.15 -0.39
CA ILE A 59 -10.42 -8.21 -0.65
C ILE A 59 -9.77 -9.08 0.42
N ALA A 60 -9.08 -10.13 -0.01
CA ALA A 60 -8.20 -10.94 0.81
C ALA A 60 -6.77 -10.80 0.30
N LEU A 61 -5.87 -10.31 1.15
CA LEU A 61 -4.46 -10.11 0.81
C LEU A 61 -3.58 -11.10 1.59
N THR A 62 -2.90 -11.97 0.86
CA THR A 62 -1.87 -12.85 1.39
C THR A 62 -0.50 -12.42 0.88
N TYR A 63 0.52 -12.55 1.71
CA TYR A 63 1.90 -12.26 1.33
C TYR A 63 2.87 -13.20 2.02
N GLU A 64 4.05 -13.36 1.42
CA GLU A 64 5.22 -14.00 2.00
C GLU A 64 6.37 -13.00 1.95
N VAL A 65 7.09 -12.84 3.06
CA VAL A 65 8.29 -11.99 3.10
C VAL A 65 9.48 -12.84 2.65
N LEU A 66 10.04 -12.54 1.48
CA LEU A 66 11.16 -13.31 0.91
C LEU A 66 12.50 -13.01 1.58
N SER A 67 12.67 -11.81 2.14
CA SER A 67 13.89 -11.40 2.83
C SER A 67 13.61 -10.22 3.76
N GLU A 68 14.25 -10.21 4.92
CA GLU A 68 14.33 -9.10 5.86
C GLU A 68 15.76 -9.07 6.40
N THR A 69 16.39 -7.90 6.44
CA THR A 69 17.71 -7.74 7.05
C THR A 69 17.51 -7.44 8.54
N ASP A 70 18.28 -8.12 9.40
CA ASP A 70 18.33 -7.74 10.82
C ASP A 70 18.72 -6.27 10.94
N THR A 71 17.95 -5.53 11.76
CA THR A 71 18.13 -4.09 11.98
C THR A 71 19.16 -3.82 13.06
#